data_AF-A0AAD4JT27-F1
#
_entry.id   AF-A0AAD4JT27-F1
#
_cell.length_a   1.000
_cell.length_b   1.000
_cell.length_c   1.000
_cell.angle_alpha   90.00
_cell.angle_beta   90.00
_cell.angle_gamma   90.00
#
_symmetry.space_group_name_H-M   'P 1'
#
loop_
_entity.id
_entity.type
_entity.pdbx_description
1 polymer ?
#
loop_
_entity_poly.entity_id
_entity_poly.type
_entity_poly.pdbx_seq_one_letter_code
_entity_poly.pdbx_strand_id
1 'polypeptide(L)'
;SFKQSSALLNGEERSIRKCLKNYGGLSAANAERLDRYTQWSDSYEEVPCFTQCYLLEMFDFYHEEAGFDALRIKQHFGEAVYEACSERLKLGDLKQSSCEHAYAGFHCIVSLENDPFILIENMQNATRAAKSAMKECLQQVEQVEWSRLGDYARFPVTEPIPCFTRCFISRLELFDERTRRWRVPAMRQSLGVPTPGAQVSGCARRSGRNPCATMYDQFTCFVMAV
;
A
#
# COMPACT_ATOMS: atom_id res chain seq x y z
N SER A 1 -18.95 9.64 11.97
CA SER A 1 -19.31 8.24 12.32
C SER A 1 -18.19 7.38 11.81
N PHE A 2 -17.38 6.82 12.71
CA PHE A 2 -16.28 5.90 12.44
C PHE A 2 -16.83 4.66 11.71
N LYS A 3 -16.94 4.74 10.38
CA LYS A 3 -17.39 3.62 9.56
C LYS A 3 -16.17 2.85 9.05
N GLN A 4 -15.85 1.81 9.82
CA GLN A 4 -15.41 0.49 9.35
C GLN A 4 -14.39 0.45 8.20
N SER A 5 -13.10 0.56 8.53
CA SER A 5 -12.11 -0.43 8.10
C SER A 5 -10.86 -0.36 8.99
N SER A 6 -10.85 -1.20 10.01
CA SER A 6 -9.69 -1.74 10.76
C SER A 6 -10.21 -2.05 12.15
N ALA A 7 -10.07 -3.30 12.60
CA ALA A 7 -10.24 -3.58 14.02
C ALA A 7 -9.18 -2.74 14.74
N LEU A 8 -9.59 -1.78 15.58
CA LEU A 8 -8.67 -1.04 16.44
C LEU A 8 -7.75 -2.06 17.11
N LEU A 9 -6.43 -1.86 17.02
CA LEU A 9 -5.47 -2.76 17.65
C LEU A 9 -5.80 -2.83 19.15
N ASN A 10 -5.58 -3.99 19.77
CA ASN A 10 -5.87 -4.17 21.20
C ASN A 10 -5.16 -3.07 22.03
N GLY A 11 -5.93 -2.17 22.63
CA GLY A 11 -5.41 -1.08 23.46
C GLY A 11 -5.20 0.27 22.75
N GLU A 12 -5.41 0.37 21.44
CA GLU A 12 -5.20 1.60 20.65
C GLU A 12 -6.01 2.79 21.17
N GLU A 13 -7.30 2.61 21.45
CA GLU A 13 -8.13 3.68 22.02
C GLU A 13 -7.57 4.18 23.36
N ARG A 14 -7.03 3.27 24.19
CA ARG A 14 -6.42 3.63 25.49
C ARG A 14 -5.16 4.45 25.27
N SER A 15 -4.30 4.05 24.33
CA SER A 15 -3.08 4.76 23.97
C SER A 15 -3.38 6.15 23.41
N ILE A 16 -4.35 6.27 22.49
CA ILE A 16 -4.80 7.56 21.95
C ILE A 16 -5.33 8.46 23.08
N ARG A 17 -6.19 7.94 23.98
CA ARG A 17 -6.70 8.71 25.12
C ARG A 17 -5.57 9.21 26.03
N LYS A 18 -4.54 8.39 26.26
CA LYS A 18 -3.37 8.76 27.05
C LYS A 18 -2.58 9.88 26.37
N CYS A 19 -2.29 9.76 25.08
CA CYS A 19 -1.51 10.74 24.33
C CYS A 19 -2.24 12.06 24.10
N LEU A 20 -3.58 12.04 24.03
CA LEU A 20 -4.39 13.26 23.94
C LEU A 20 -4.74 13.91 25.29
N LYS A 21 -4.35 13.30 26.43
CA LYS A 21 -4.81 13.72 27.76
C LYS A 21 -4.57 15.21 28.02
N ASN A 22 -3.43 15.74 27.59
CA ASN A 22 -3.05 17.15 27.79
C ASN A 22 -3.51 18.09 26.66
N TYR A 23 -4.20 17.56 25.64
CA TYR A 23 -4.61 18.28 24.44
C TYR A 23 -6.14 18.26 24.25
N GLY A 24 -6.90 18.25 25.34
CA GLY A 24 -8.36 18.21 25.33
C GLY A 24 -8.97 16.81 25.24
N GLY A 25 -8.15 15.76 25.36
CA GLY A 25 -8.58 14.37 25.40
C GLY A 25 -9.17 13.87 24.07
N LEU A 26 -9.77 12.67 24.10
CA LEU A 26 -10.46 12.10 22.95
C LEU A 26 -11.82 12.78 22.76
N SER A 27 -11.80 13.98 22.17
CA SER A 27 -12.97 14.76 21.75
C SER A 27 -13.30 14.49 20.28
N ALA A 28 -14.49 14.91 19.83
CA ALA A 28 -14.85 14.82 18.41
C ALA A 28 -13.88 15.59 17.50
N ALA A 29 -13.43 16.77 17.94
CA ALA A 29 -12.46 17.58 17.20
C ALA A 29 -11.10 16.88 17.07
N ASN A 30 -10.56 16.29 18.14
CA ASN A 30 -9.30 15.55 18.06
C ASN A 30 -9.44 14.25 17.27
N ALA A 31 -10.57 13.55 17.40
CA ALA A 31 -10.85 12.37 16.58
C ALA A 31 -10.85 12.71 15.09
N GLU A 32 -11.50 13.81 14.70
CA GLU A 32 -11.52 14.30 13.32
C GLU A 32 -10.12 14.69 12.81
N ARG A 33 -9.29 15.32 13.66
CA ARG A 33 -7.90 15.65 13.32
C ARG A 33 -7.07 14.40 13.07
N LEU A 34 -7.16 13.40 13.97
CA LEU A 34 -6.44 12.13 13.83
C LEU A 34 -6.92 11.32 12.62
N ASP A 35 -8.21 11.38 12.27
CA ASP A 35 -8.77 10.70 11.09
C ASP A 35 -8.14 11.21 9.77
N ARG A 36 -7.64 12.45 9.79
CA ARG A 36 -6.92 13.08 8.66
C ARG A 36 -5.42 13.21 8.91
N TYR A 37 -4.84 12.35 9.73
CA TYR A 37 -3.42 12.42 10.09
C TYR A 37 -2.49 12.49 8.86
N THR A 38 -2.76 11.73 7.80
CA THR A 38 -1.99 11.75 6.54
C THR A 38 -2.14 13.03 5.71
N GLN A 39 -3.07 13.90 6.09
CA GLN A 39 -3.30 15.20 5.45
C GLN A 39 -2.64 16.34 6.22
N TRP A 40 -2.01 16.04 7.36
CA TRP A 40 -1.25 17.04 8.10
C TRP A 40 -0.03 17.48 7.29
N SER A 41 0.50 18.65 7.63
CA SER A 41 1.68 19.17 6.95
C SER A 41 2.88 18.29 7.26
N ASP A 42 3.71 18.03 6.25
CA ASP A 42 4.99 17.33 6.42
C ASP A 42 5.92 17.95 7.48
N SER A 43 5.77 19.25 7.76
CA SER A 43 6.61 20.00 8.68
C SER A 43 5.92 20.38 10.00
N TYR A 44 4.65 20.03 10.19
CA TYR A 44 3.89 20.46 11.35
C TYR A 44 2.91 19.40 11.83
N GLU A 45 3.14 18.96 13.07
CA GLU A 45 2.25 18.08 13.79
C GLU A 45 1.14 18.91 14.45
N GLU A 46 -0.10 18.63 14.05
CA GLU A 46 -1.26 19.35 14.55
C GLU A 46 -1.47 19.18 16.07
N VAL A 47 -1.21 17.98 16.60
CA VAL A 47 -1.27 17.69 18.03
C VAL A 47 0.16 17.51 18.55
N PRO A 48 0.71 18.47 19.32
CA PRO A 48 2.13 18.44 19.69
C PRO A 48 2.56 17.14 20.36
N CYS A 49 3.63 16.52 19.84
CA CYS A 49 4.25 15.28 20.35
C CYS A 49 3.29 14.08 20.43
N PHE A 50 2.15 14.11 19.73
CA PHE A 50 1.19 13.01 19.75
C PHE A 50 1.81 11.74 19.17
N THR A 51 2.49 11.86 18.04
CA THR A 51 3.06 10.74 17.27
C THR A 51 4.12 10.02 18.08
N GLN A 52 5.03 10.74 18.73
CA GLN A 52 6.04 10.13 19.60
C GLN A 52 5.39 9.34 20.73
N CYS A 53 4.41 9.94 21.43
CA CYS A 53 3.67 9.24 22.49
C CYS A 53 2.97 7.99 21.94
N TYR A 54 2.26 8.13 20.81
CA TYR A 54 1.53 7.04 20.20
C TYR A 54 2.44 5.88 19.82
N LEU A 55 3.60 6.19 19.23
CA LEU A 55 4.61 5.20 18.85
C LEU A 55 5.15 4.43 20.05
N LEU A 56 5.53 5.14 21.12
CA LEU A 56 6.07 4.53 22.34
C LEU A 56 5.04 3.64 23.07
N GLU A 57 3.74 3.93 22.93
CA GLU A 57 2.69 3.11 23.54
C GLU A 57 2.30 1.89 22.71
N MET A 58 2.40 1.97 21.38
CA MET A 58 1.80 0.98 20.48
C MET A 58 2.80 0.08 19.77
N PHE A 59 4.04 0.53 19.59
CA PHE A 59 4.98 -0.14 18.72
C PHE A 59 6.35 -0.28 19.36
N ASP A 60 7.04 -1.36 18.98
CA ASP A 60 8.39 -1.66 19.43
C ASP A 60 9.44 -1.33 18.36
N PHE A 61 9.05 -0.59 17.32
CA PHE A 61 9.94 -0.14 16.25
C PHE A 61 10.44 1.30 16.44
N TYR A 62 10.02 2.00 17.49
CA TYR A 62 10.47 3.36 17.77
C TYR A 62 10.90 3.49 19.24
N HIS A 63 12.06 4.11 19.44
CA HIS A 63 12.62 4.40 20.75
C HIS A 63 13.07 5.87 20.81
N GLU A 64 12.88 6.53 21.95
CA GLU A 64 13.17 7.95 22.08
C GLU A 64 14.65 8.30 21.81
N GLU A 65 15.58 7.48 22.31
CA GLU A 65 17.01 7.73 22.16
C GLU A 65 17.61 7.12 20.88
N ALA A 66 17.05 6.00 20.41
CA ALA A 66 17.59 5.23 19.28
C ALA A 66 16.84 5.47 17.95
N GLY A 67 15.68 6.13 17.99
CA GLY A 67 14.85 6.38 16.82
C GLY A 67 14.14 5.13 16.29
N PHE A 68 14.00 5.06 14.97
CA PHE A 68 13.31 3.96 14.29
C PHE A 68 14.22 2.73 14.09
N ASP A 69 13.73 1.55 14.46
CA ASP A 69 14.35 0.27 14.15
C ASP A 69 14.11 -0.09 12.67
N ALA A 70 15.17 0.03 11.87
CA ALA A 70 15.11 -0.24 10.43
C ALA A 70 14.63 -1.65 10.08
N LEU A 71 15.03 -2.67 10.85
CA LEU A 71 14.65 -4.05 10.59
C LEU A 71 13.14 -4.22 10.82
N ARG A 72 12.62 -3.69 11.93
CA ARG A 72 11.19 -3.77 12.25
C ARG A 72 10.35 -2.97 11.27
N ILE A 73 10.79 -1.77 10.86
CA ILE A 73 10.09 -1.01 9.82
C ILE A 73 10.01 -1.79 8.50
N LYS A 74 11.13 -2.38 8.05
CA LYS A 74 11.14 -3.23 6.85
C LYS A 74 10.20 -4.44 6.98
N GLN A 75 10.10 -5.04 8.17
CA GLN A 75 9.21 -6.17 8.42
C GLN A 75 7.72 -5.76 8.43
N HIS A 76 7.38 -4.62 9.03
CA HIS A 76 5.99 -4.17 9.17
C HIS A 76 5.44 -3.51 7.91
N PHE A 77 6.24 -2.67 7.24
CA PHE A 77 5.79 -1.81 6.15
C PHE A 77 6.42 -2.16 4.79
N GLY A 78 7.40 -3.05 4.78
CA GLY A 78 8.13 -3.45 3.59
C GLY A 78 9.36 -2.58 3.30
N GLU A 79 10.26 -3.13 2.48
CA GLU A 79 11.52 -2.46 2.14
C GLU A 79 11.30 -1.17 1.33
N ALA A 80 10.31 -1.15 0.43
CA ALA A 80 10.04 0.00 -0.41
C ALA A 80 9.65 1.25 0.41
N VAL A 81 8.83 1.07 1.46
CA VAL A 81 8.46 2.16 2.38
C VAL A 81 9.68 2.65 3.15
N TYR A 82 10.48 1.73 3.70
CA TYR A 82 11.69 2.09 4.41
C TYR A 82 12.65 2.92 3.54
N GLU A 83 12.95 2.44 2.33
CA GLU A 83 13.89 3.13 1.44
C GLU A 83 13.37 4.52 1.04
N ALA A 84 12.07 4.65 0.75
CA ALA A 84 11.43 5.92 0.41
C ALA A 84 11.43 6.93 1.58
N CYS A 85 11.29 6.46 2.81
CA CYS A 85 11.30 7.30 4.02
C CYS A 85 12.66 7.39 4.71
N SER A 86 13.70 6.75 4.19
CA SER A 86 14.96 6.50 4.89
C SER A 86 15.61 7.76 5.47
N GLU A 87 15.57 8.89 4.76
CA GLU A 87 16.12 10.17 5.21
C GLU A 87 15.35 10.76 6.41
N ARG A 88 14.04 10.49 6.52
CA ARG A 88 13.22 10.93 7.67
C ARG A 88 13.27 9.94 8.84
N LEU A 89 13.65 8.68 8.59
CA LEU A 89 13.73 7.63 9.60
C LEU A 89 15.08 7.61 10.33
N LYS A 90 16.17 7.96 9.65
CA LYS A 90 17.49 8.07 10.27
C LYS A 90 17.48 9.15 11.35
N LEU A 91 18.11 8.87 12.48
CA LEU A 91 18.35 9.89 13.49
C LEU A 91 19.27 10.96 12.87
N GLY A 92 18.75 12.18 12.71
CA GLY A 92 19.49 13.31 12.15
C GLY A 92 20.40 14.02 13.16
N ASP A 93 20.92 15.19 12.79
CA ASP A 93 21.75 16.02 13.67
C ASP A 93 21.01 16.45 14.95
N LEU A 94 21.79 16.77 15.99
CA LEU A 94 21.43 17.20 17.36
C LEU A 94 20.39 18.34 17.50
N LYS A 95 19.85 18.89 16.41
CA LYS A 95 18.88 19.99 16.40
C LYS A 95 17.42 19.55 16.34
N GLN A 96 17.12 18.34 15.88
CA GLN A 96 15.74 17.85 15.79
C GLN A 96 15.31 17.23 17.14
N SER A 97 14.14 17.61 17.65
CA SER A 97 13.56 16.97 18.83
C SER A 97 13.08 15.55 18.53
N SER A 98 13.01 14.70 19.56
CA SER A 98 12.46 13.34 19.43
C SER A 98 11.02 13.35 18.90
N CYS A 99 10.20 14.34 19.28
CA CYS A 99 8.86 14.53 18.73
C CYS A 99 8.86 14.80 17.22
N GLU A 100 9.67 15.76 16.76
CA GLU A 100 9.77 16.10 15.34
C GLU A 100 10.30 14.92 14.51
N HIS A 101 11.25 14.16 15.06
CA HIS A 101 11.78 12.96 14.40
C HIS A 101 10.71 11.86 14.29
N ALA A 102 10.01 11.56 15.38
CA ALA A 102 8.90 10.61 15.39
C ALA A 102 7.83 10.98 14.35
N TYR A 103 7.43 12.26 14.35
CA TYR A 103 6.43 12.77 13.41
C TYR A 103 6.91 12.66 11.96
N ALA A 104 8.09 13.19 11.63
CA ALA A 104 8.60 13.18 10.27
C ALA A 104 8.72 11.76 9.68
N GLY A 105 9.24 10.82 10.48
CA GLY A 105 9.39 9.43 10.07
C GLY A 105 8.05 8.71 9.91
N PHE A 106 7.20 8.76 10.93
CA PHE A 106 5.93 8.02 10.89
C PHE A 106 4.91 8.64 9.92
N HIS A 107 4.84 9.97 9.83
CA HIS A 107 4.00 10.65 8.83
C HIS A 107 4.39 10.23 7.41
N CYS A 108 5.68 10.09 7.11
CA CYS A 108 6.14 9.57 5.82
C CYS A 108 5.64 8.14 5.58
N ILE A 109 5.83 7.24 6.56
CA ILE A 109 5.42 5.84 6.45
C ILE A 109 3.92 5.72 6.13
N VAL A 110 3.06 6.35 6.93
CA VAL A 110 1.60 6.21 6.76
C VAL A 110 1.08 6.96 5.54
N SER A 111 1.75 8.04 5.11
CA SER A 111 1.41 8.73 3.87
C SER A 111 1.73 7.88 2.63
N LEU A 112 2.67 6.94 2.74
CA LEU A 112 3.05 6.03 1.66
C LEU A 112 2.28 4.71 1.66
N GLU A 113 1.50 4.40 2.70
CA GLU A 113 0.75 3.14 2.80
C GLU A 113 -0.20 2.93 1.60
N ASN A 114 -0.77 4.03 1.10
CA ASN A 114 -1.67 4.03 -0.06
C ASN A 114 -1.00 4.59 -1.33
N ASP A 115 0.31 4.85 -1.31
CA ASP A 115 1.02 5.27 -2.52
C ASP A 115 1.03 4.11 -3.53
N PRO A 116 0.57 4.35 -4.77
CA PRO A 116 0.38 3.27 -5.72
C PRO A 116 1.70 2.63 -6.19
N PHE A 117 2.81 3.39 -6.22
CA PHE A 117 4.11 2.81 -6.61
C PHE A 117 4.68 1.97 -5.49
N ILE A 118 4.46 2.36 -4.24
CA ILE A 118 4.80 1.56 -3.06
C ILE A 118 3.98 0.27 -3.03
N LEU A 119 2.66 0.35 -3.28
CA LEU A 119 1.80 -0.83 -3.38
C LEU A 119 2.30 -1.82 -4.44
N ILE A 120 2.75 -1.34 -5.60
CA ILE A 120 3.35 -2.20 -6.64
C ILE A 120 4.67 -2.80 -6.15
N GLU A 121 5.54 -2.02 -5.52
CA GLU A 121 6.84 -2.52 -5.04
C GLU A 121 6.69 -3.58 -3.93
N ASN A 122 5.68 -3.46 -3.09
CA ASN A 122 5.43 -4.40 -2.00
C ASN A 122 4.78 -5.72 -2.46
N MET A 123 4.44 -5.89 -3.75
CA MET A 123 3.92 -7.16 -4.27
C MET A 123 4.98 -8.28 -4.19
N GLN A 124 4.79 -9.25 -3.30
CA GLN A 124 5.77 -10.32 -3.03
C GLN A 124 5.97 -11.29 -4.20
N ASN A 125 4.90 -11.61 -4.93
CA ASN A 125 4.92 -12.62 -5.99
C ASN A 125 5.35 -12.07 -7.36
N ALA A 126 5.45 -10.75 -7.50
CA ALA A 126 5.79 -10.10 -8.75
C ALA A 126 7.30 -9.89 -8.89
N THR A 127 7.85 -10.26 -10.04
CA THR A 127 9.24 -9.98 -10.39
C THR A 127 9.49 -8.48 -10.55
N ARG A 128 10.76 -8.06 -10.50
CA ARG A 128 11.14 -6.67 -10.79
C ARG A 128 10.63 -6.20 -12.16
N ALA A 129 10.72 -7.05 -13.19
CA ALA A 129 10.23 -6.71 -14.53
C ALA A 129 8.70 -6.49 -14.55
N ALA A 130 7.95 -7.32 -13.82
CA ALA A 130 6.51 -7.15 -13.67
C ALA A 130 6.15 -5.86 -12.95
N LYS A 131 6.84 -5.55 -11.84
CA LYS A 131 6.67 -4.29 -11.10
C LYS A 131 6.96 -3.09 -11.98
N SER A 132 8.06 -3.09 -12.73
CA SER A 132 8.39 -2.04 -13.70
C SER A 132 7.29 -1.87 -14.75
N ALA A 133 6.81 -2.96 -15.35
CA ALA A 133 5.73 -2.91 -16.33
C ALA A 133 4.42 -2.33 -15.74
N MET A 134 4.06 -2.71 -14.51
CA MET A 134 2.91 -2.13 -13.80
C MET A 134 3.09 -0.63 -13.56
N LYS A 135 4.26 -0.19 -13.08
CA LYS A 135 4.54 1.23 -12.85
C LYS A 135 4.47 2.06 -14.13
N GLU A 136 5.07 1.57 -15.20
CA GLU A 136 5.02 2.22 -16.52
C GLU A 136 3.59 2.31 -17.06
N CYS A 137 2.77 1.30 -16.82
CA CYS A 137 1.35 1.32 -17.20
C CYS A 137 0.54 2.30 -16.34
N LEU A 138 0.81 2.39 -15.04
CA LEU A 138 0.13 3.32 -14.15
C LEU A 138 0.41 4.78 -14.55
N GLN A 139 1.65 5.06 -14.96
CA GLN A 139 2.06 6.38 -15.45
C GLN A 139 1.33 6.83 -16.73
N GLN A 140 0.66 5.91 -17.44
CA GLN A 140 -0.17 6.24 -18.61
C GLN A 140 -1.61 6.60 -18.24
N VAL A 141 -1.98 6.46 -16.97
CA VAL A 141 -3.32 6.75 -16.46
C VAL A 141 -3.32 8.12 -15.79
N GLU A 142 -4.46 8.81 -15.84
CA GLU A 142 -4.70 10.04 -15.08
C GLU A 142 -4.42 9.83 -13.58
N GLN A 143 -3.72 10.78 -12.97
CA GLN A 143 -3.27 10.69 -11.57
C GLN A 143 -4.43 10.53 -10.58
N VAL A 144 -5.62 11.06 -10.88
CA VAL A 144 -6.81 10.92 -10.03
C VAL A 144 -7.22 9.46 -9.83
N GLU A 145 -6.95 8.60 -10.81
CA GLU A 145 -7.27 7.18 -10.79
C GLU A 145 -6.25 6.36 -9.98
N TRP A 146 -5.06 6.90 -9.70
CA TRP A 146 -3.99 6.17 -9.03
C TRP A 146 -4.37 5.68 -7.63
N SER A 147 -5.19 6.48 -6.92
CA SER A 147 -5.74 6.12 -5.61
C SER A 147 -6.54 4.81 -5.62
N ARG A 148 -7.07 4.41 -6.78
CA ARG A 148 -7.86 3.17 -6.94
C ARG A 148 -6.99 1.91 -7.08
N LEU A 149 -5.66 2.03 -7.07
CA LEU A 149 -4.79 0.87 -7.18
C LEU A 149 -5.01 -0.11 -6.00
N GLY A 150 -5.23 0.42 -4.78
CA GLY A 150 -5.51 -0.41 -3.61
C GLY A 150 -6.75 -1.31 -3.76
N ASP A 151 -7.70 -0.93 -4.62
CA ASP A 151 -8.93 -1.70 -4.83
C ASP A 151 -8.67 -3.05 -5.52
N TYR A 152 -7.56 -3.21 -6.24
CA TYR A 152 -7.19 -4.47 -6.89
C TYR A 152 -7.03 -5.63 -5.89
N ALA A 153 -6.66 -5.34 -4.64
CA ALA A 153 -6.51 -6.35 -3.59
C ALA A 153 -7.83 -7.09 -3.28
N ARG A 154 -8.98 -6.49 -3.61
CA ARG A 154 -10.32 -7.06 -3.38
C ARG A 154 -10.88 -7.82 -4.58
N PHE A 155 -10.13 -7.88 -5.69
CA PHE A 155 -10.58 -8.48 -6.96
C PHE A 155 -12.00 -8.06 -7.37
N PRO A 156 -12.28 -6.74 -7.49
CA PRO A 156 -13.61 -6.27 -7.88
C PRO A 156 -14.02 -6.81 -9.26
N VAL A 157 -15.32 -6.85 -9.52
CA VAL A 157 -15.84 -7.33 -10.82
C VAL A 157 -15.44 -6.40 -11.97
N THR A 158 -15.39 -5.10 -11.67
CA THR A 158 -14.97 -4.06 -12.63
C THR A 158 -13.54 -3.65 -12.32
N GLU A 159 -12.75 -3.52 -13.37
CA GLU A 159 -11.37 -3.06 -13.27
C GLU A 159 -11.32 -1.64 -12.64
N PRO A 160 -10.64 -1.45 -11.49
CA PRO A 160 -10.63 -0.15 -10.80
C PRO A 160 -9.98 0.97 -11.61
N ILE A 161 -8.93 0.61 -12.36
CA ILE A 161 -8.16 1.52 -13.19
C ILE A 161 -8.31 1.05 -14.64
N PRO A 162 -9.05 1.78 -15.50
CA PRO A 162 -9.39 1.29 -16.83
C PRO A 162 -8.18 0.86 -17.66
N CYS A 163 -8.21 -0.37 -18.20
CA CYS A 163 -7.20 -0.95 -19.09
C CYS A 163 -5.80 -1.16 -18.48
N PHE A 164 -5.60 -0.92 -17.18
CA PHE A 164 -4.32 -1.07 -16.51
C PHE A 164 -3.80 -2.52 -16.58
N THR A 165 -4.67 -3.50 -16.34
CA THR A 165 -4.36 -4.93 -16.41
C THR A 165 -3.93 -5.32 -17.80
N ARG A 166 -4.70 -4.90 -18.81
CA ARG A 166 -4.35 -5.17 -20.20
C ARG A 166 -2.99 -4.60 -20.56
N CYS A 167 -2.66 -3.40 -20.07
CA CYS A 167 -1.38 -2.77 -20.33
C CYS A 167 -0.21 -3.62 -19.82
N PHE A 168 -0.18 -4.01 -18.54
CA PHE A 168 0.97 -4.76 -18.02
C PHE A 168 1.00 -6.20 -18.54
N ILE A 169 -0.15 -6.82 -18.81
CA ILE A 169 -0.23 -8.13 -19.47
C ILE A 169 0.40 -8.09 -20.87
N SER A 170 0.16 -7.02 -21.63
CA SER A 170 0.75 -6.81 -22.95
C SER A 170 2.27 -6.61 -22.87
N ARG A 171 2.74 -5.74 -21.95
CA ARG A 171 4.17 -5.46 -21.76
C ARG A 171 4.98 -6.67 -21.31
N LEU A 172 4.37 -7.54 -20.51
CA LEU A 172 4.98 -8.79 -20.05
C LEU A 172 4.78 -9.95 -21.03
N GLU A 173 4.14 -9.70 -22.18
CA GLU A 173 3.79 -10.68 -23.20
C GLU A 173 3.05 -11.91 -22.64
N LEU A 174 2.21 -11.71 -21.62
CA LEU A 174 1.51 -12.80 -20.93
C LEU A 174 0.28 -13.29 -21.71
N PHE A 175 -0.13 -12.54 -22.72
CA PHE A 175 -1.20 -12.91 -23.63
C PHE A 175 -0.73 -12.78 -25.08
N ASP A 176 -0.87 -13.85 -25.84
CA ASP A 176 -0.57 -13.87 -27.25
C ASP A 176 -1.81 -13.41 -28.03
N GLU A 177 -1.79 -12.18 -28.53
CA GLU A 177 -2.93 -11.59 -29.25
C GLU A 177 -3.25 -12.34 -30.56
N ARG A 178 -2.25 -12.97 -31.19
CA ARG A 178 -2.42 -13.70 -32.46
C ARG A 178 -3.19 -14.99 -32.27
N THR A 179 -2.84 -15.75 -31.24
CA THR A 179 -3.45 -17.05 -30.93
C THR A 179 -4.56 -16.94 -29.90
N ARG A 180 -4.74 -15.76 -29.29
CA ARG A 180 -5.68 -15.47 -28.20
C ARG A 180 -5.47 -16.39 -26.99
N ARG A 181 -4.20 -16.70 -26.68
CA ARG A 181 -3.80 -17.65 -25.63
C ARG A 181 -2.99 -16.98 -24.54
N TRP A 182 -3.30 -17.34 -23.30
CA TRP A 182 -2.50 -16.97 -22.14
C TRP A 182 -1.22 -17.79 -22.07
N ARG A 183 -0.09 -17.12 -21.86
CA ARG A 183 1.22 -17.73 -21.59
C ARG A 183 1.34 -18.04 -20.09
N VAL A 184 0.56 -19.01 -19.62
CA VAL A 184 0.49 -19.39 -18.18
C VAL A 184 1.88 -19.64 -17.55
N PRO A 185 2.85 -20.30 -18.22
CA PRO A 185 4.20 -20.43 -17.66
C PRO A 185 4.90 -19.08 -17.41
N ALA A 186 4.79 -18.14 -18.36
CA ALA A 186 5.35 -16.79 -18.20
C ALA A 186 4.61 -16.00 -17.11
N MET A 187 3.29 -16.20 -16.98
CA MET A 187 2.51 -15.57 -15.90
C MET A 187 3.00 -16.03 -14.53
N ARG A 188 3.24 -17.33 -14.35
CA ARG A 188 3.80 -17.90 -13.12
C ARG A 188 5.18 -17.33 -12.82
N GLN A 189 6.03 -17.23 -13.85
CA GLN A 189 7.38 -16.69 -13.69
C GLN A 189 7.36 -15.21 -13.30
N SER A 190 6.52 -14.40 -13.94
CA SER A 190 6.53 -12.94 -13.78
C SER A 190 5.71 -12.46 -12.58
N LEU A 191 4.61 -13.13 -12.27
CA LEU A 191 3.59 -12.69 -11.30
C LEU A 191 3.31 -13.72 -10.19
N GLY A 192 3.92 -14.90 -10.24
CA GLY A 192 3.70 -15.97 -9.24
C GLY A 192 2.32 -16.63 -9.29
N VAL A 193 1.52 -16.34 -10.31
CA VAL A 193 0.14 -16.84 -10.48
C VAL A 193 -0.06 -17.46 -11.87
N PRO A 194 -0.99 -18.42 -12.04
CA PRO A 194 -1.70 -19.16 -11.00
C PRO A 194 -0.74 -20.09 -10.23
N THR A 195 -1.07 -20.49 -9.01
CA THR A 195 -0.24 -21.45 -8.25
C THR A 195 -0.04 -22.76 -9.03
N PRO A 196 1.08 -23.48 -8.82
CA PRO A 196 1.27 -24.79 -9.42
C PRO A 196 0.14 -25.75 -9.03
N GLY A 197 -0.52 -26.37 -10.01
CA GLY A 197 -1.65 -27.28 -9.78
C GLY A 197 -3.04 -26.64 -9.82
N ALA A 198 -3.14 -25.30 -9.86
CA ALA A 198 -4.42 -24.61 -9.86
C ALA A 198 -5.34 -24.97 -11.03
N GLN A 199 -6.63 -25.09 -10.75
CA GLN A 199 -7.67 -25.38 -11.75
C GLN A 199 -8.06 -24.13 -12.55
N VAL A 200 -7.33 -23.88 -13.62
CA VAL A 200 -7.54 -22.70 -14.50
C VAL A 200 -8.41 -22.99 -15.72
N SER A 201 -9.01 -24.19 -15.78
CA SER A 201 -9.89 -24.58 -16.87
C SER A 201 -11.13 -23.69 -16.91
N GLY A 202 -11.18 -22.80 -17.89
CA GLY A 202 -12.31 -21.88 -18.08
C GLY A 202 -11.95 -20.41 -17.91
N CYS A 203 -10.81 -20.05 -17.30
CA CYS A 203 -10.43 -18.64 -17.16
C CYS A 203 -10.30 -17.95 -18.52
N ALA A 204 -9.61 -18.57 -19.48
CA ALA A 204 -9.50 -18.05 -20.84
C ALA A 204 -10.80 -18.08 -21.66
N ARG A 205 -11.85 -18.77 -21.20
CA ARG A 205 -13.14 -18.86 -21.91
C ARG A 205 -14.08 -17.69 -21.64
N ARG A 206 -13.79 -16.88 -20.61
CA ARG A 206 -14.57 -15.67 -20.31
C ARG A 206 -14.39 -14.69 -21.46
N SER A 207 -15.47 -14.21 -22.05
CA SER A 207 -15.42 -13.35 -23.25
C SER A 207 -16.40 -12.20 -23.14
N GLY A 208 -15.96 -11.00 -23.49
CA GLY A 208 -16.80 -9.81 -23.56
C GLY A 208 -16.46 -8.94 -24.77
N ARG A 209 -17.29 -7.90 -25.01
CA ARG A 209 -17.06 -6.94 -26.09
C ARG A 209 -15.92 -5.97 -25.80
N ASN A 210 -15.68 -5.64 -24.52
CA ASN A 210 -14.62 -4.74 -24.10
C ASN A 210 -13.32 -5.55 -23.86
N PRO A 211 -12.23 -5.29 -24.62
CA PRO A 211 -10.97 -6.03 -24.46
C PRO A 211 -10.32 -5.86 -23.10
N CYS A 212 -10.39 -4.68 -22.48
CA CYS A 212 -9.79 -4.41 -21.17
C CYS A 212 -10.54 -5.16 -20.08
N ALA A 213 -11.87 -5.03 -20.04
CA ALA A 213 -12.70 -5.75 -19.08
C ALA A 213 -12.57 -7.27 -19.24
N THR A 214 -12.48 -7.76 -20.47
CA THR A 214 -12.26 -9.20 -20.73
C THR A 214 -10.90 -9.65 -20.21
N MET A 215 -9.83 -8.89 -20.48
CA MET A 215 -8.49 -9.24 -20.02
C MET A 215 -8.42 -9.25 -18.49
N TYR A 216 -9.03 -8.26 -17.84
CA TYR A 216 -9.11 -8.16 -16.39
C TYR A 216 -9.85 -9.35 -15.77
N ASP A 217 -11.05 -9.67 -16.28
CA ASP A 217 -11.85 -10.79 -15.79
C ASP A 217 -11.13 -12.14 -15.95
N GLN A 218 -10.49 -12.36 -17.10
CA GLN A 218 -9.66 -13.54 -17.35
C GLN A 218 -8.46 -13.60 -16.40
N PHE A 219 -7.73 -12.49 -16.24
CA PHE A 219 -6.56 -12.39 -15.35
C PHE A 219 -6.94 -12.67 -13.90
N THR A 220 -7.98 -12.02 -13.38
CA THR A 220 -8.48 -12.22 -12.02
C THR A 220 -8.87 -13.68 -11.78
N CYS A 221 -9.46 -14.36 -12.76
CA CYS A 221 -9.71 -15.80 -12.68
C CYS A 221 -8.42 -16.61 -12.49
N PHE A 222 -7.34 -16.29 -13.21
CA PHE A 222 -6.04 -16.96 -13.03
C PHE A 222 -5.43 -16.67 -11.65
N VAL A 223 -5.54 -15.42 -11.17
CA VAL A 223 -5.01 -15.04 -9.85
C VAL A 223 -5.72 -15.77 -8.72
N MET A 224 -7.04 -15.93 -8.83
CA MET A 224 -7.89 -16.54 -7.80
C MET A 224 -7.99 -18.08 -7.90
N ALA A 225 -7.39 -18.70 -8.92
CA ALA A 225 -7.47 -20.14 -9.09
C ALA A 225 -6.66 -20.87 -8.01
N VAL A 226 -7.26 -21.91 -7.43
CA VAL A 226 -6.68 -22.81 -6.42
C VAL A 226 -6.47 -24.22 -6.96
#